data_AF-A0A5D0HE07-F1
#
_entry.id   AF-A0A5D0HE07-F1
#
_cell.length_a   1.000
_cell.length_b   1.000
_cell.length_c   1.000
_cell.angle_alpha   90.00
_cell.angle_beta   90.00
_cell.angle_gamma   90.00
#
_symmetry.space_group_name_H-M   'P 1'
#
loop_
_entity.id
_entity.type
_entity.pdbx_description
1 polymer ?
#
loop_
_entity_poly.entity_id
_entity_poly.type
_entity_poly.pdbx_seq_one_letter_code
_entity_poly.pdbx_strand_id
1 'polypeptide(L)'
;HIKVIEQVGEGLVDLIENGKLHSNEMTALLKLYLKPMIQANIDYLVLGCTHYPYLMPQLIKLLPKHVKIIDSGEAVAKQTKAVLTRLDLLNYEKNTANTFYTNGNLEVLKLLLEKDYN
;
A
#
# COMPACT_ATOMS: atom_id res chain seq x y z
N HIS A 1 -4.14 7.07 25.41
CA HIS A 1 -5.33 6.31 24.97
C HIS A 1 -5.35 6.33 23.44
N ILE A 2 -5.44 5.18 22.78
CA ILE A 2 -5.46 5.10 21.31
C ILE A 2 -6.92 4.94 20.88
N LYS A 3 -7.35 5.72 19.88
CA LYS A 3 -8.66 5.55 19.24
C LYS A 3 -8.44 4.97 17.85
N VAL A 4 -9.09 3.85 17.56
CA VAL A 4 -9.05 3.21 16.25
C VAL A 4 -10.36 3.51 15.52
N ILE A 5 -10.25 3.84 14.23
CA ILE A 5 -11.38 4.04 13.33
C ILE A 5 -11.14 3.13 12.14
N GLU A 6 -12.09 2.24 11.89
CA GLU A 6 -12.01 1.28 10.79
C GLU A 6 -12.87 1.77 9.62
N GLN A 7 -12.35 1.60 8.42
CA GLN A 7 -13.07 1.92 7.19
C GLN A 7 -12.81 0.81 6.18
N VAL A 8 -13.88 0.21 5.69
CA VAL A 8 -13.82 -0.77 4.60
C VAL A 8 -13.67 -0.02 3.28
N GLY A 9 -12.67 -0.38 2.49
CA GLY A 9 -12.35 0.21 1.19
C GLY A 9 -12.86 -0.64 0.02
N GLU A 10 -14.15 -0.96 0.02
CA GLU A 10 -14.81 -1.77 -1.02
C GLU A 10 -14.63 -1.11 -2.41
N GLY A 11 -14.44 -1.91 -3.45
CA GLY A 11 -14.23 -1.42 -4.83
C GLY A 11 -12.85 -0.81 -5.12
N LEU A 12 -12.04 -0.45 -4.11
CA LEU A 12 -10.69 0.07 -4.35
C LEU A 12 -9.78 -0.97 -5.01
N VAL A 13 -9.87 -2.23 -4.57
CA VAL A 13 -9.06 -3.33 -5.13
C VAL A 13 -9.44 -3.57 -6.59
N ASP A 14 -10.74 -3.67 -6.89
CA ASP A 14 -11.23 -3.90 -8.24
C ASP A 14 -10.74 -2.80 -9.21
N LEU A 15 -10.77 -1.54 -8.79
CA LEU A 15 -10.27 -0.44 -9.61
C LEU A 15 -8.76 -0.50 -9.84
N ILE A 16 -7.99 -0.96 -8.85
CA ILE A 16 -6.53 -1.13 -8.97
C ILE A 16 -6.23 -2.25 -9.95
N GLU A 17 -6.85 -3.42 -9.79
CA GLU A 17 -6.62 -4.60 -10.63
C GLU A 17 -7.04 -4.36 -12.09
N ASN A 18 -8.05 -3.51 -12.32
CA ASN A 18 -8.47 -3.08 -13.65
C ASN A 18 -7.66 -1.90 -14.23
N GLY A 19 -6.55 -1.51 -13.58
CA GLY A 19 -5.67 -0.44 -14.07
C GLY A 19 -6.27 0.98 -13.98
N LYS A 20 -7.39 1.16 -13.27
CA LYS A 20 -8.10 2.44 -13.11
C LYS A 20 -7.57 3.28 -11.95
N LEU A 21 -6.30 3.11 -11.59
CA LEU A 21 -5.68 3.77 -10.44
C LEU A 21 -5.89 5.29 -10.49
N HIS A 22 -5.65 5.95 -11.63
CA HIS A 22 -5.74 7.42 -11.74
C HIS A 22 -7.08 7.94 -12.26
N SER A 23 -8.14 7.11 -12.18
CA SER A 23 -9.46 7.49 -12.66
C SER A 23 -10.17 8.48 -11.75
N ASN A 24 -11.14 9.22 -12.32
CA ASN A 24 -12.05 10.06 -11.53
C ASN A 24 -12.88 9.23 -10.54
N GLU A 25 -13.22 8.00 -10.92
CA GLU A 25 -13.93 7.01 -10.09
C GLU A 25 -13.12 6.68 -8.83
N MET A 26 -11.83 6.34 -8.97
CA MET A 26 -10.92 6.11 -7.84
C MET A 26 -10.85 7.33 -6.92
N THR A 27 -10.68 8.52 -7.50
CA THR A 27 -10.56 9.75 -6.71
C THR A 27 -11.85 10.05 -5.92
N ALA A 28 -13.02 9.83 -6.52
CA ALA A 28 -14.30 10.02 -5.86
C ALA A 28 -14.48 9.02 -4.69
N LEU A 29 -14.12 7.76 -4.92
CA LEU A 29 -14.23 6.69 -3.93
C LEU A 29 -13.28 6.92 -2.75
N LEU A 30 -12.03 7.31 -3.02
CA LEU A 30 -11.08 7.73 -1.97
C LEU A 30 -11.61 8.89 -1.14
N LYS A 31 -12.16 9.93 -1.76
CA LYS A 31 -12.73 11.07 -1.03
C LYS A 31 -13.88 10.64 -0.11
N LEU A 32 -14.75 9.73 -0.58
CA LEU A 32 -15.84 9.19 0.20
C LEU A 32 -15.33 8.50 1.48
N TYR A 33 -14.32 7.63 1.34
CA TYR A 33 -13.77 6.86 2.46
C TYR A 33 -12.87 7.67 3.40
N LEU A 34 -12.14 8.66 2.88
CA LEU A 34 -11.28 9.52 3.70
C LEU A 34 -12.07 10.58 4.48
N LYS A 35 -13.24 11.00 3.98
CA LYS A 35 -14.07 12.04 4.61
C LYS A 35 -14.33 11.79 6.11
N PRO A 36 -14.84 10.62 6.56
CA PRO A 36 -15.07 10.38 7.99
C PRO A 36 -13.77 10.40 8.81
N MET A 37 -12.65 9.94 8.24
CA MET A 37 -11.35 9.94 8.92
C MET A 37 -10.82 11.37 9.12
N ILE A 38 -10.93 12.21 8.08
CA ILE A 38 -10.51 13.62 8.14
C ILE A 38 -11.39 14.37 9.13
N GLN A 39 -12.71 14.13 9.12
CA GLN A 39 -13.63 14.72 10.09
C GLN A 39 -13.33 14.29 11.54
N ALA A 40 -12.82 13.08 11.72
CA ALA A 40 -12.37 12.58 13.02
C ALA A 40 -10.96 13.08 13.42
N ASN A 41 -10.30 13.87 12.57
CA ASN A 41 -8.97 14.43 12.79
C ASN A 41 -7.93 13.37 13.20
N ILE A 42 -7.79 12.33 12.38
CA ILE A 42 -6.79 11.27 12.59
C ILE A 42 -5.37 11.81 12.46
N ASP A 43 -4.44 11.26 13.25
CA ASP A 43 -3.01 11.55 13.12
C ASP A 43 -2.29 10.54 12.20
N TYR A 44 -2.83 9.32 12.09
CA TYR A 44 -2.23 8.21 11.37
C TYR A 44 -3.27 7.47 10.51
N LEU A 45 -2.87 7.07 9.30
CA LEU A 45 -3.60 6.19 8.42
C LEU A 45 -2.80 4.91 8.18
N VAL A 46 -3.37 3.74 8.48
CA VAL A 46 -2.73 2.44 8.22
C VAL A 46 -3.26 1.84 6.93
N LEU A 47 -2.37 1.42 6.03
CA LEU A 47 -2.72 0.72 4.80
C LEU A 47 -2.86 -0.79 5.07
N GLY A 48 -4.11 -1.21 5.32
CA GLY A 48 -4.44 -2.59 5.70
C GLY A 48 -4.58 -3.60 4.54
N CYS A 49 -4.37 -3.17 3.28
CA CYS A 49 -4.44 -4.04 2.11
C CYS A 49 -3.14 -3.92 1.30
N THR A 50 -2.66 -5.04 0.76
CA THR A 50 -1.43 -5.11 -0.06
C THR A 50 -1.47 -4.23 -1.31
N HIS A 51 -2.65 -3.86 -1.80
CA HIS A 51 -2.83 -2.99 -2.97
C HIS A 51 -2.76 -1.49 -2.65
N TYR A 52 -2.97 -1.09 -1.40
CA TYR A 52 -3.10 0.33 -1.06
C TYR A 52 -1.80 1.14 -1.12
N PRO A 53 -0.58 0.57 -1.04
CA PRO A 53 0.64 1.32 -1.33
C PRO A 53 0.61 2.02 -2.70
N TYR A 54 -0.06 1.45 -3.71
CA TYR A 54 -0.20 2.08 -5.02
C TYR A 54 -1.03 3.37 -5.00
N LEU A 55 -1.86 3.57 -3.97
CA LEU A 55 -2.67 4.77 -3.77
C LEU A 55 -1.91 5.90 -3.06
N MET A 56 -0.70 5.63 -2.55
CA MET A 56 0.10 6.59 -1.77
C MET A 56 0.18 7.99 -2.41
N PRO A 57 0.46 8.14 -3.73
CA PRO A 57 0.53 9.47 -4.35
C PRO A 57 -0.80 10.24 -4.33
N GLN A 58 -1.93 9.54 -4.32
CA GLN A 58 -3.26 10.16 -4.26
C GLN A 58 -3.65 10.45 -2.81
N LEU A 59 -3.36 9.52 -1.89
CA LEU A 59 -3.62 9.69 -0.46
C LEU A 59 -2.89 10.91 0.09
N ILE A 60 -1.61 11.11 -0.26
CA ILE A 60 -0.82 12.29 0.16
C ILE A 60 -1.46 13.61 -0.31
N LYS A 61 -2.12 13.61 -1.47
CA LYS A 61 -2.80 14.81 -2.00
C LYS A 61 -4.14 15.08 -1.32
N LEU A 62 -4.83 14.04 -0.88
CA LEU A 62 -6.18 14.13 -0.31
C LEU A 62 -6.18 14.31 1.21
N LEU A 63 -5.15 13.80 1.89
CA LEU A 63 -5.02 13.87 3.33
C LEU A 63 -4.45 15.21 3.79
N PRO A 64 -4.83 15.69 4.98
CA PRO A 64 -4.16 16.80 5.63
C PRO A 64 -2.68 16.50 5.85
N LYS A 65 -1.82 17.52 5.75
CA LYS A 65 -0.35 17.39 5.85
C LYS A 65 0.17 16.79 7.15
N HIS A 66 -0.62 16.83 8.23
CA HIS A 66 -0.21 16.28 9.53
C HIS A 66 -0.41 14.76 9.61
N VAL A 67 -1.25 14.17 8.74
CA VAL A 67 -1.55 12.74 8.78
C VAL A 67 -0.37 11.94 8.26
N LYS A 68 0.10 10.97 9.06
CA LYS A 68 1.17 10.05 8.68
C LYS A 68 0.60 8.75 8.15
N ILE A 69 1.08 8.30 7.00
CA ILE A 69 0.65 7.02 6.41
C ILE A 69 1.62 5.94 6.85
N ILE A 70 1.09 4.81 7.31
CA ILE A 70 1.84 3.61 7.69
C ILE A 70 1.57 2.53 6.65
N ASP A 71 2.62 2.13 5.94
CA ASP A 71 2.60 0.99 5.03
C ASP A 71 2.91 -0.31 5.81
N SER A 72 2.04 -1.30 5.66
CA SER A 72 2.22 -2.63 6.26
C SER A 72 3.35 -3.41 5.59
N GLY A 73 3.64 -3.17 4.30
CA GLY A 73 4.71 -3.85 3.57
C GLY A 73 6.11 -3.59 4.15
N GLU A 74 6.43 -2.32 4.42
CA GLU A 74 7.71 -1.93 5.02
C GLU A 74 7.87 -2.51 6.44
N ALA A 75 6.78 -2.50 7.24
CA ALA A 75 6.78 -3.06 8.57
C ALA A 75 7.06 -4.58 8.56
N VAL A 76 6.43 -5.29 7.62
CA VAL A 76 6.68 -6.74 7.41
C VAL A 76 8.13 -6.98 6.98
N ALA A 77 8.67 -6.20 6.04
CA ALA A 77 10.06 -6.35 5.60
C ALA A 77 11.08 -6.18 6.75
N LYS A 78 10.87 -5.16 7.59
CA LYS A 78 11.68 -4.92 8.79
C LYS A 78 11.62 -6.08 9.77
N GLN A 79 10.41 -6.61 10.00
CA GLN A 79 10.22 -7.76 10.89
C GLN A 79 10.88 -9.03 10.33
N THR A 80 10.74 -9.29 9.03
CA THR A 80 11.39 -10.42 8.35
C THR A 80 12.91 -10.35 8.54
N LYS A 81 13.52 -9.17 8.33
CA LYS A 81 14.96 -8.98 8.59
C LYS A 81 15.32 -9.31 10.04
N ALA A 82 14.57 -8.78 11.01
CA ALA A 82 14.83 -9.01 12.43
C ALA A 82 14.75 -10.50 12.82
N VAL A 83 13.82 -11.25 12.21
CA VAL A 83 13.71 -12.71 12.39
C VAL A 83 14.91 -13.43 11.76
N LEU A 84 15.26 -13.12 10.51
CA LEU A 84 16.40 -13.74 9.82
C LEU A 84 17.73 -13.48 10.54
N THR A 85 17.95 -12.27 11.05
CA THR A 85 19.14 -11.93 11.86
C THR A 85 19.23 -12.79 13.11
N ARG A 86 18.11 -12.99 13.81
CA ARG A 86 18.07 -13.77 15.06
C ARG A 86 18.36 -15.26 14.83
N LEU A 87 18.01 -15.75 13.64
CA LEU A 87 18.21 -17.15 13.24
C LEU A 87 19.52 -17.38 12.49
N ASP A 88 20.34 -16.34 12.29
CA ASP A 88 21.57 -16.38 11.49
C ASP A 88 21.34 -16.88 10.03
N LEU A 89 20.23 -16.45 9.43
CA LEU A 89 19.78 -16.82 8.07
C LEU A 89 19.89 -15.66 7.07
N LEU A 90 20.65 -14.61 7.38
CA LEU A 90 20.81 -13.49 6.47
C LEU A 90 21.66 -13.89 5.26
N ASN A 91 21.15 -13.61 4.06
CA ASN A 91 21.95 -13.64 2.84
C ASN A 91 22.71 -12.31 2.69
N TYR A 92 24.02 -12.37 2.47
CA TYR A 92 24.90 -11.21 2.28
C TYR A 92 25.40 -11.05 0.83
N GLU A 93 24.97 -11.92 -0.09
CA GLU A 93 25.31 -11.80 -1.51
C GLU A 93 24.65 -10.55 -2.13
N LYS A 94 25.39 -9.88 -3.03
CA LYS A 94 24.95 -8.63 -3.68
C LYS A 94 24.16 -8.84 -4.98
N ASN A 95 24.24 -10.02 -5.57
CA ASN A 95 23.65 -10.32 -6.89
C ASN A 95 22.54 -11.36 -6.76
N THR A 96 21.39 -10.92 -6.24
CA THR A 96 20.18 -11.74 -6.20
C THR A 96 19.24 -11.34 -7.34
N ALA A 97 18.78 -12.32 -8.12
CA ALA A 97 17.72 -12.10 -9.09
C ALA A 97 16.35 -12.31 -8.43
N ASN A 98 15.42 -11.38 -8.66
CA ASN A 98 14.02 -11.55 -8.27
C ASN A 98 13.27 -12.25 -9.40
N THR A 99 12.51 -13.30 -9.09
CA THR A 99 11.65 -13.98 -10.06
C THR A 99 10.20 -13.89 -9.60
N PHE A 100 9.32 -13.47 -10.52
CA PHE A 100 7.90 -13.26 -10.25
C PHE A 100 7.06 -14.24 -11.07
N TYR A 101 6.04 -14.82 -10.43
CA TYR A 101 5.09 -15.73 -11.05
C TYR A 101 3.67 -15.21 -10.80
N THR A 102 2.79 -15.33 -11.79
CA THR A 102 1.38 -14.97 -11.66
C THR A 102 0.50 -16.00 -12.35
N ASN A 103 -0.65 -16.30 -11.75
CA ASN A 103 -1.75 -17.05 -12.37
C ASN A 103 -2.80 -16.10 -13.00
N GLY A 104 -2.61 -14.79 -12.88
CA GLY A 104 -3.48 -13.76 -13.43
C GLY A 104 -2.92 -13.14 -14.72
N ASN A 105 -3.35 -11.92 -15.03
CA ASN A 105 -2.93 -11.21 -16.24
C ASN A 105 -1.48 -10.71 -16.11
N LEU A 106 -0.63 -11.11 -17.05
CA LEU A 106 0.77 -10.72 -17.11
C LEU A 106 0.96 -9.20 -17.30
N GLU A 107 0.08 -8.53 -18.04
CA GLU A 107 0.16 -7.09 -18.25
C GLU A 107 -0.11 -6.30 -16.96
N VAL A 108 -1.03 -6.79 -16.13
CA VAL A 108 -1.27 -6.20 -14.80
C VAL A 108 -0.03 -6.36 -13.93
N LEU A 109 0.58 -7.56 -13.90
CA LEU A 109 1.82 -7.78 -13.15
C LEU A 109 2.94 -6.83 -13.64
N LYS A 110 3.14 -6.69 -14.95
CA LYS A 110 4.13 -5.78 -15.52
C LYS A 110 3.88 -4.33 -15.11
N LEU A 111 2.64 -3.85 -15.21
CA LEU A 111 2.25 -2.49 -14.79
C LEU A 111 2.54 -2.22 -13.31
N LEU A 112 2.39 -3.24 -12.44
CA LEU A 112 2.69 -3.11 -11.02
C LEU A 112 4.21 -3.11 -10.75
N LEU A 113 4.98 -3.91 -11.49
CA LEU A 113 6.44 -4.01 -11.33
C LEU A 113 7.21 -2.82 -11.93
N GLU A 114 6.76 -2.27 -13.05
CA GLU A 114 7.45 -1.17 -13.76
C GLU A 114 7.58 0.13 -12.95
N LYS A 115 6.77 0.29 -11.89
CA LYS A 115 6.80 1.47 -11.00
C LYS A 115 7.83 1.40 -9.87
N ASP A 116 8.23 0.20 -9.45
CA ASP A 116 9.09 0.01 -8.26
C ASP A 116 10.50 -0.52 -8.60
N TYR A 117 10.73 -0.94 -9.85
CA TYR A 117 11.97 -1.59 -10.29
C TYR A 117 12.77 -0.84 -11.39
N ASN A 118 12.43 0.43 -11.65
CA ASN A 118 13.26 1.35 -12.46
C ASN A 118 13.93 2.41 -11.59
#